data_AF-A0AA92LVL1-F1
#
_entry.id   AF-A0AA92LVL1-F1
#
_cell.length_a   1.000
_cell.length_b   1.000
_cell.length_c   1.000
_cell.angle_alpha   90.00
_cell.angle_beta   90.00
_cell.angle_gamma   90.00
#
_symmetry.space_group_name_H-M   'P 1'
#
loop_
_entity.id
_entity.type
_entity.pdbx_description
1 polymer ?
#
loop_
_entity_poly.entity_id
_entity_poly.type
_entity_poly.pdbx_seq_one_letter_code
_entity_poly.pdbx_strand_id
1 'polypeptide(L)' 'MWRRIVIDGKEYTSGQIAWSIMTGHFPDFIIDHKDGDSLNDKWSNLRRGTTALLREI' A
#
# COMPACT_ATOMS: atom_id res chain seq x y z
N MET A 1 9.00 -7.17 -0.97
CA MET A 1 9.61 -5.82 -0.89
C MET A 1 8.70 -4.87 -1.66
N TRP A 2 8.21 -3.80 -1.02
CA TRP A 2 7.25 -2.90 -1.67
C TRP A 2 7.88 -2.08 -2.80
N ARG A 3 7.19 -2.01 -3.94
CA ARG A 3 7.54 -1.08 -5.02
C ARG A 3 7.22 0.35 -4.57
N ARG A 4 8.23 1.22 -4.66
CA ARG A 4 8.17 2.64 -4.32
C ARG A 4 8.00 3.48 -5.58
N ILE A 5 7.18 4.53 -5.49
CA ILE A 5 6.88 5.46 -6.57
C ILE A 5 7.01 6.87 -6.00
N VAL A 6 7.72 7.75 -6.71
CA VAL A 6 7.89 9.15 -6.31
C VAL A 6 7.01 10.02 -7.21
N ILE A 7 6.15 10.84 -6.60
CA ILE A 7 5.29 11.82 -7.28
C ILE A 7 5.48 13.15 -6.55
N ASP A 8 5.83 14.21 -7.28
CA ASP A 8 6.10 15.55 -6.74
C ASP A 8 7.09 15.56 -5.56
N GLY A 9 8.13 14.72 -5.64
CA GLY A 9 9.16 14.60 -4.61
C GLY A 9 8.74 13.82 -3.35
N LYS A 10 7.51 13.29 -3.29
CA LYS A 10 7.03 12.45 -2.18
C LYS A 10 6.96 10.98 -2.60
N GLU A 11 7.47 10.10 -1.75
CA GLU A 11 7.45 8.65 -1.97
C GLU A 11 6.15 8.02 -1.46
N TYR A 12 5.62 7.09 -2.24
CA TYR A 12 4.44 6.27 -1.95
C TYR A 12 4.72 4.80 -2.29
N THR A 13 3.99 3.87 -1.67
CA THR A 13 3.96 2.49 -2.15
C THR A 13 3.00 2.36 -3.32
N SER A 14 3.31 1.44 -4.25
CA SER A 14 2.40 1.07 -5.34
C SER A 14 0.99 0.70 -4.86
N GLY A 15 0.86 -0.03 -3.75
CA GLY A 15 -0.43 -0.32 -3.12
C GLY A 15 -1.19 0.91 -2.63
N GLN A 16 -0.52 1.93 -2.08
CA GLN A 16 -1.16 3.20 -1.71
C GLN A 16 -1.70 3.94 -2.93
N ILE A 17 -0.95 3.94 -4.04
CA ILE A 17 -1.38 4.54 -5.30
C ILE A 17 -2.58 3.78 -5.88
N ALA A 18 -2.52 2.45 -5.95
CA ALA A 18 -3.63 1.61 -6.42
C ALA A 18 -4.90 1.83 -5.59
N TRP A 19 -4.79 1.86 -4.26
CA TRP A 19 -5.92 2.18 -3.37
C TRP A 19 -6.51 3.56 -3.66
N SER A 20 -5.65 4.58 -3.80
CA SER A 20 -6.07 5.96 -4.04
C SER A 20 -6.81 6.10 -5.37
N ILE A 21 -6.36 5.40 -6.42
CA ILE A 21 -7.03 5.38 -7.73
C ILE A 21 -8.42 4.74 -7.60
N MET A 22 -8.54 3.61 -6.90
CA MET A 22 -9.81 2.87 -6.81
C MET A 22 -10.85 3.54 -5.92
N THR A 23 -10.42 4.27 -4.88
CA THR A 23 -11.32 4.85 -3.87
C THR A 23 -11.47 6.37 -3.99
N GLY A 24 -10.61 7.05 -4.75
CA GLY A 24 -10.53 8.51 -4.79
C GLY A 24 -9.97 9.15 -3.51
N HIS A 25 -9.51 8.34 -2.54
CA HIS A 25 -9.03 8.81 -1.24
C HIS A 25 -7.68 8.19 -0.90
N PHE A 26 -6.79 8.99 -0.32
CA PHE A 26 -5.52 8.46 0.19
C PHE A 26 -5.77 7.66 1.48
N PRO A 27 -5.19 6.44 1.63
CA PRO A 27 -5.46 5.61 2.79
C PRO A 27 -4.82 6.19 4.06
N ASP A 28 -5.58 6.17 5.15
CA ASP A 28 -5.15 6.48 6.52
C ASP A 28 -4.67 5.23 7.30
N PHE A 29 -4.56 4.10 6.61
CA PHE A 29 -4.07 2.81 7.12
C PHE A 29 -3.03 2.20 6.19
N ILE A 30 -2.38 1.14 6.66
CA ILE A 30 -1.41 0.37 5.88
C ILE A 30 -2.14 -0.48 4.85
N ILE A 31 -1.69 -0.41 3.60
CA ILE A 31 -2.13 -1.34 2.55
C ILE A 31 -1.33 -2.62 2.68
N ASP A 32 -2.03 -3.75 2.79
CA ASP A 32 -1.46 -5.09 2.78
C ASP A 32 -2.01 -5.90 1.60
N HIS A 33 -1.28 -6.94 1.21
CA HIS A 33 -1.57 -7.81 0.07
C HIS A 33 -1.95 -9.20 0.56
N LYS A 34 -3.15 -9.68 0.21
CA LYS A 34 -3.71 -10.94 0.75
C LYS A 34 -2.83 -12.16 0.46
N ASP A 35 -2.16 -12.16 -0.69
CA ASP A 35 -1.27 -13.23 -1.14
C ASP A 35 0.18 -13.09 -0.65
N GLY A 36 0.51 -12.01 0.07
CA GLY A 36 1.88 -11.70 0.49
C GLY A 36 2.81 -11.26 -0.64
N ASP A 37 2.36 -11.26 -1.90
CA ASP A 37 3.09 -10.68 -3.01
C ASP A 37 2.83 -9.17 -3.04
N SER A 38 3.83 -8.47 -2.53
CA SER A 38 3.79 -7.04 -2.34
C SER A 38 3.89 -6.24 -3.65
N LEU A 39 3.87 -6.90 -4.82
CA LEU A 39 3.80 -6.32 -6.15
C LEU A 39 2.46 -6.58 -6.86
N ASN A 40 1.58 -7.41 -6.30
CA ASN A 40 0.28 -7.74 -6.88
C ASN A 40 -0.80 -6.74 -6.45
N ASP A 41 -0.80 -5.56 -7.05
CA ASP A 41 -1.67 -4.44 -6.68
C ASP A 41 -3.13 -4.55 -7.19
N LYS A 42 -3.60 -5.74 -7.57
CA LYS A 42 -5.00 -5.94 -7.96
C LYS A 42 -5.93 -5.53 -6.82
N TRP A 43 -6.98 -4.77 -7.12
CA TRP A 43 -7.94 -4.28 -6.12
C TRP A 43 -8.48 -5.39 -5.20
N SER A 44 -8.83 -6.54 -5.78
CA SER A 44 -9.31 -7.70 -5.02
C SER A 44 -8.26 -8.33 -4.09
N ASN A 45 -6.97 -8.06 -4.32
CA ASN A 45 -5.85 -8.55 -3.53
C ASN A 45 -5.44 -7.59 -2.40
N LEU A 46 -5.86 -6.32 -2.45
CA LEU A 46 -5.56 -5.35 -1.40
C LEU A 46 -6.47 -5.57 -0.17
N ARG A 47 -5.94 -5.30 1.02
CA ARG A 47 -6.71 -5.24 2.27
C ARG A 47 -6.15 -4.17 3.20
N ARG A 48 -6.97 -3.78 4.19
CA ARG A 48 -6.51 -3.02 5.36
C ARG A 48 -5.54 -3.89 6.15
N GLY A 49 -4.29 -3.46 6.28
CA GLY A 49 -3.29 -4.07 7.16
C GLY A 49 -3.57 -3.70 8.62
N THR A 50 -3.27 -4.63 9.53
CA THR A 50 -3.58 -4.50 10.97
C THR A 50 -2.40 -4.08 11.84
N THR A 51 -1.18 -3.96 11.30
CA THR A 51 0.00 -3.72 12.13
C THR A 51 0.37 -2.24 12.19
N ALA A 52 -0.17 -1.51 13.16
CA ALA A 52 0.50 -0.32 13.67
C ALA A 52 1.84 -0.77 14.28
N LEU A 53 2.97 -0.29 13.75
CA LEU A 53 4.32 -0.41 14.31
C LEU A 53 4.76 -1.81 14.78
N LEU A 54 5.46 -2.54 13.91
CA LEU A 54 6.65 -3.29 14.31
C LEU A 54 7.81 -2.92 13.39
N ARG A 55 8.36 -1.73 13.64
CA ARG A 55 9.80 -1.52 13.51
C ARG A 55 10.36 -1.57 14.93
N GLU A 56 10.41 -2.76 15.50
CA GLU A 56 11.31 -3.02 16.61
C GLU A 56 12.32 -4.06 16.15
N ILE A 57 13.59 -3.71 16.42
CA ILE A 57 14.86 -4.43 16.21
C ILE A 57 15.44 -4.35 14.79
#